data_AF-A0A4Y2W1X9-F1
#
_entry.id   AF-A0A4Y2W1X9-F1
#
_cell.length_a   1.000
_cell.length_b   1.000
_cell.length_c   1.000
_cell.angle_alpha   90.00
_cell.angle_beta   90.00
_cell.angle_gamma   90.00
#
_symmetry.space_group_name_H-M   'P 1'
#
loop_
_entity.id
_entity.type
_entity.pdbx_description
1 polymer ?
#
loop_
_entity_poly.entity_id
_entity_poly.type
_entity_poly.pdbx_seq_one_letter_code
_entity_poly.pdbx_strand_id
1 'polypeptide(L)'
;CNSFEDVLSCARIIRQKLTGLLSSLEMLDDPAADTLRDNLKINVPISKHPFYVLVEISGSDSEYNEKKLNECLSLLMERNHVNDGTIATELSRIKAVWSVRERITEALLQEGCGYKYDISLPLTDFYKIVEVMRERLGPRVTRCVAYGHLGDGNLHFNATTRTFDPEVLALIEPFIYEYTSERKGSISAEHGIGYKKTKYLHFNKTQEAINLMKSMKALMDPQGILNPYKVLP
;
A
#
# COMPACT_ATOMS: atom_id res chain seq x y z
N CYS A 1 -14.12 8.01 -2.18
CA CYS A 1 -13.90 9.07 -1.17
C CYS A 1 -13.25 10.28 -1.86
N ASN A 2 -13.57 11.50 -1.44
CA ASN A 2 -13.04 12.71 -2.09
C ASN A 2 -11.73 13.21 -1.47
N SER A 3 -11.46 12.84 -0.23
CA SER A 3 -10.23 13.19 0.50
C SER A 3 -9.65 11.97 1.22
N PHE A 4 -8.41 12.09 1.71
CA PHE A 4 -7.82 11.05 2.55
C PHE A 4 -8.42 11.05 3.97
N GLU A 5 -8.88 12.21 4.45
CA GLU A 5 -9.64 12.33 5.70
C GLU A 5 -10.95 11.53 5.65
N ASP A 6 -11.62 11.51 4.49
CA ASP A 6 -12.78 10.64 4.27
C ASP A 6 -12.39 9.18 4.34
N VAL A 7 -11.25 8.78 3.73
CA VAL A 7 -10.73 7.41 3.81
C VAL A 7 -10.49 6.99 5.26
N LEU A 8 -9.87 7.84 6.08
CA LEU A 8 -9.66 7.58 7.51
C LEU A 8 -10.98 7.47 8.29
N SER A 9 -11.95 8.34 7.96
CA SER A 9 -13.28 8.31 8.56
C SER A 9 -14.04 7.03 8.20
N CYS A 10 -13.97 6.59 6.93
CA CYS A 10 -14.48 5.31 6.46
C CYS A 10 -13.84 4.15 7.21
N ALA A 11 -12.51 4.11 7.26
CA ALA A 11 -11.76 3.04 7.91
C ALA A 11 -12.13 2.88 9.39
N ARG A 12 -12.35 3.98 10.10
CA ARG A 12 -12.81 3.96 11.50
C ARG A 12 -14.20 3.36 11.64
N ILE A 13 -15.15 3.76 10.79
CA ILE A 13 -16.52 3.26 10.80
C ILE A 13 -16.56 1.77 10.44
N ILE A 14 -15.84 1.36 9.39
CA ILE A 14 -15.68 -0.04 8.97
C ILE A 14 -15.09 -0.87 10.12
N ARG A 15 -13.98 -0.36 10.70
CA ARG A 15 -13.38 -0.73 11.99
C ARG A 15 -14.42 -1.20 13.00
N GLN A 16 -15.28 -0.25 13.36
CA GLN A 16 -16.26 -0.41 14.42
C GLN A 16 -17.41 -1.32 14.05
N LYS A 17 -17.95 -1.19 12.82
CA LYS A 17 -19.19 -1.86 12.41
C LYS A 17 -19.00 -3.31 11.98
N LEU A 18 -17.83 -3.64 11.44
CA LEU A 18 -17.50 -4.97 10.92
C LEU A 18 -16.48 -5.70 11.81
N THR A 19 -16.34 -5.26 13.07
CA THR A 19 -15.50 -5.93 14.07
C THR A 19 -15.78 -7.43 14.11
N GLY A 20 -14.74 -8.25 14.03
CA GLY A 20 -14.85 -9.72 14.06
C GLY A 20 -15.26 -10.37 12.74
N LEU A 21 -15.65 -9.58 11.74
CA LEU A 21 -15.91 -10.04 10.37
C LEU A 21 -14.89 -9.53 9.36
N LEU A 22 -14.26 -8.38 9.62
CA LEU A 22 -13.32 -7.72 8.72
C LEU A 22 -12.09 -8.61 8.45
N SER A 23 -11.90 -8.97 7.18
CA SER A 23 -10.77 -9.79 6.69
C SER A 23 -9.73 -8.94 5.99
N SER A 24 -10.16 -7.93 5.21
CA SER A 24 -9.26 -7.04 4.46
C SER A 24 -9.79 -5.61 4.45
N LEU A 25 -8.86 -4.65 4.52
CA LEU A 25 -9.14 -3.22 4.38
C LEU A 25 -8.02 -2.55 3.58
N GLU A 26 -8.29 -2.35 2.30
CA GLU A 26 -7.34 -1.83 1.32
C GLU A 26 -7.73 -0.43 0.86
N MET A 27 -6.73 0.34 0.42
CA MET A 27 -6.92 1.61 -0.27
C MET A 27 -6.13 1.64 -1.57
N LEU A 28 -6.66 2.33 -2.57
CA LEU A 28 -5.93 2.76 -3.76
C LEU A 28 -6.34 4.19 -4.12
N ASP A 29 -5.40 4.96 -4.67
CA ASP A 29 -5.68 6.27 -5.22
C ASP A 29 -6.07 6.24 -6.70
N ASP A 30 -6.59 7.36 -7.19
CA ASP A 30 -7.02 7.47 -8.58
C ASP A 30 -5.91 7.26 -9.60
N PRO A 31 -4.68 7.78 -9.41
CA PRO A 31 -3.58 7.43 -10.29
C PRO A 31 -3.29 5.93 -10.36
N ALA A 32 -3.41 5.17 -9.26
CA ALA A 32 -3.32 3.71 -9.31
C ALA A 32 -4.47 3.10 -10.12
N ALA A 33 -5.71 3.54 -9.88
CA ALA A 33 -6.89 3.06 -10.62
C ALA A 33 -6.82 3.37 -12.13
N ASP A 34 -6.28 4.53 -12.50
CA ASP A 34 -6.05 4.92 -13.89
C ASP A 34 -5.11 3.94 -14.61
N THR A 35 -4.05 3.44 -13.95
CA THR A 35 -3.11 2.50 -14.58
C THR A 35 -3.80 1.22 -15.05
N LEU A 36 -4.80 0.73 -14.31
CA LEU A 36 -5.58 -0.44 -14.67
C LEU A 36 -6.40 -0.20 -15.94
N ARG A 37 -7.02 0.98 -16.05
CA ARG A 37 -7.84 1.40 -17.20
C ARG A 37 -6.96 1.59 -18.44
N ASP A 38 -5.82 2.23 -18.28
CA ASP A 38 -4.92 2.56 -19.39
C ASP A 38 -4.20 1.31 -19.90
N ASN A 39 -3.66 0.48 -19.01
CA ASN A 39 -2.71 -0.57 -19.37
C ASN A 39 -3.33 -1.97 -19.43
N LEU A 40 -4.37 -2.24 -18.64
CA LEU A 40 -5.00 -3.58 -18.57
C LEU A 40 -6.45 -3.60 -19.06
N LYS A 41 -7.04 -2.45 -19.39
CA LYS A 41 -8.45 -2.28 -19.78
C LYS A 41 -9.43 -2.81 -18.72
N ILE A 42 -9.05 -2.72 -17.45
CA ILE A 42 -9.89 -3.08 -16.31
C ILE A 42 -10.58 -1.83 -15.79
N ASN A 43 -11.91 -1.87 -15.68
CA ASN A 43 -12.67 -0.79 -15.09
C ASN A 43 -12.89 -1.03 -13.60
N VAL A 44 -12.81 0.05 -12.81
CA VAL A 44 -13.29 0.03 -11.43
C VAL A 44 -14.82 0.03 -11.46
N PRO A 45 -15.51 -0.85 -10.72
CA PRO A 45 -16.96 -1.04 -10.82
C PRO A 45 -17.80 0.04 -10.11
N ILE A 46 -17.28 1.27 -10.05
CA ILE A 46 -17.94 2.47 -9.51
C ILE A 46 -17.42 3.70 -10.27
N SER A 47 -18.07 4.84 -10.06
CA SER A 47 -17.65 6.12 -10.62
C SER A 47 -16.26 6.56 -10.14
N LYS A 48 -15.65 7.46 -10.90
CA LYS A 48 -14.27 7.93 -10.68
C LYS A 48 -14.19 8.82 -9.44
N HIS A 49 -13.30 8.49 -8.51
CA HIS A 49 -13.04 9.25 -7.29
C HIS A 49 -11.54 9.34 -6.98
N PRO A 50 -11.08 10.36 -6.23
CA PRO A 50 -9.68 10.49 -5.82
C PRO A 50 -9.14 9.28 -5.05
N PHE A 51 -9.99 8.62 -4.25
CA PHE A 51 -9.64 7.45 -3.46
C PHE A 51 -10.73 6.39 -3.49
N TYR A 52 -10.30 5.13 -3.48
CA TYR A 52 -11.15 3.94 -3.41
C TYR A 52 -10.74 3.11 -2.19
N VAL A 53 -11.73 2.53 -1.52
CA VAL A 53 -11.53 1.61 -0.38
C VAL A 53 -12.14 0.28 -0.74
N LEU A 54 -11.36 -0.80 -0.62
CA LEU A 54 -11.85 -2.18 -0.78
C LEU A 54 -11.94 -2.81 0.60
N VAL A 55 -13.11 -3.38 0.89
CA VAL A 55 -13.42 -4.02 2.17
C VAL A 55 -13.83 -5.45 1.88
N GLU A 56 -13.22 -6.40 2.59
CA GLU A 56 -13.66 -7.79 2.59
C GLU A 56 -14.07 -8.20 4.00
N ILE A 57 -15.17 -8.95 4.09
CA ILE A 57 -15.61 -9.59 5.32
C ILE A 57 -15.72 -11.11 5.12
N SER A 58 -15.43 -11.85 6.18
CA SER A 58 -15.50 -13.30 6.24
C SER A 58 -16.20 -13.70 7.53
N GLY A 59 -17.29 -14.46 7.41
CA GLY A 59 -18.05 -14.95 8.56
C GLY A 59 -18.87 -16.17 8.18
N SER A 60 -19.33 -16.93 9.18
CA SER A 60 -20.02 -18.21 8.97
C SER A 60 -21.49 -18.08 8.56
N ASP A 61 -22.11 -16.92 8.79
CA ASP A 61 -23.52 -16.66 8.48
C ASP A 61 -23.63 -15.61 7.37
N SER A 62 -24.04 -16.05 6.18
CA SER A 62 -24.12 -15.19 4.99
C SER A 62 -25.16 -14.08 5.12
N GLU A 63 -26.32 -14.36 5.72
CA GLU A 63 -27.39 -13.36 5.86
C GLU A 63 -26.98 -12.28 6.86
N TYR A 64 -26.34 -12.68 7.97
CA TYR A 64 -25.80 -11.75 8.95
C TYR A 64 -24.69 -10.87 8.34
N ASN A 65 -23.76 -11.48 7.60
CA ASN A 65 -22.66 -10.77 6.94
C ASN A 65 -23.18 -9.73 5.93
N GLU A 66 -24.11 -10.14 5.06
CA GLU A 66 -24.69 -9.25 4.05
C GLU A 66 -25.44 -8.10 4.70
N LYS A 67 -26.23 -8.37 5.75
CA LYS A 67 -26.90 -7.33 6.53
C LYS A 67 -25.89 -6.34 7.13
N LYS A 68 -24.81 -6.82 7.73
CA LYS A 68 -23.78 -5.96 8.33
C LYS A 68 -23.04 -5.10 7.30
N LEU A 69 -22.73 -5.66 6.14
CA LEU A 69 -22.07 -4.91 5.06
C LEU A 69 -22.99 -3.81 4.52
N ASN A 70 -24.27 -4.12 4.29
CA ASN A 70 -25.27 -3.14 3.86
C ASN A 70 -25.48 -2.04 4.92
N GLU A 71 -25.64 -2.38 6.20
CA GLU A 71 -25.73 -1.41 7.30
C GLU A 71 -24.51 -0.49 7.36
N CYS A 72 -23.31 -1.04 7.14
CA CYS A 72 -22.07 -0.26 7.11
C CYS A 72 -22.03 0.69 5.91
N LEU A 73 -22.35 0.20 4.71
CA LEU A 73 -22.36 1.02 3.50
C LEU A 73 -23.37 2.16 3.58
N SER A 74 -24.60 1.88 4.04
CA SER A 74 -25.63 2.90 4.23
C SER A 74 -25.15 4.01 5.17
N LEU A 75 -24.53 3.65 6.30
CA LEU A 75 -23.99 4.63 7.25
C LEU A 75 -22.85 5.47 6.65
N LEU A 76 -22.00 4.88 5.82
CA LEU A 76 -20.90 5.58 5.14
C LEU A 76 -21.44 6.60 4.12
N MET A 77 -22.49 6.23 3.39
CA MET A 77 -23.18 7.11 2.44
C MET A 77 -23.95 8.23 3.16
N GLU A 78 -24.70 7.91 4.22
CA GLU A 78 -25.44 8.90 5.04
C GLU A 78 -24.53 9.99 5.62
N ARG A 79 -23.29 9.61 5.98
CA ARG A 79 -22.29 10.55 6.52
C ARG A 79 -21.49 11.28 5.44
N ASN A 80 -21.81 11.07 4.16
CA ASN A 80 -21.13 11.65 3.00
C ASN A 80 -19.62 11.38 2.94
N HIS A 81 -19.13 10.31 3.58
CA HIS A 81 -17.73 9.90 3.45
C HIS A 81 -17.48 9.11 2.16
N VAL A 82 -18.52 8.47 1.63
CA VAL A 82 -18.51 7.69 0.39
C VAL A 82 -19.57 8.25 -0.56
N ASN A 83 -19.19 8.46 -1.83
CA ASN A 83 -20.07 9.01 -2.87
C ASN A 83 -20.71 7.93 -3.73
N ASP A 84 -20.06 6.77 -3.85
CA ASP A 84 -20.49 5.64 -4.66
C ASP A 84 -19.89 4.35 -4.06
N GLY A 85 -20.60 3.24 -4.21
CA GLY A 85 -20.20 1.96 -3.64
C GLY A 85 -20.95 0.80 -4.27
N THR A 86 -20.26 -0.32 -4.42
CA THR A 86 -20.84 -1.58 -4.90
C THR A 86 -20.53 -2.70 -3.91
N ILE A 87 -21.44 -3.66 -3.80
CA ILE A 87 -21.29 -4.88 -3.01
C ILE A 87 -21.23 -6.08 -3.96
N ALA A 88 -20.35 -7.03 -3.67
CA ALA A 88 -20.22 -8.27 -4.40
C ALA A 88 -20.26 -9.46 -3.42
N THR A 89 -21.23 -10.35 -3.59
CA THR A 89 -21.37 -11.60 -2.82
C THR A 89 -21.10 -12.85 -3.68
N GLU A 90 -21.27 -12.75 -5.00
CA GLU A 90 -20.94 -13.80 -5.96
C GLU A 90 -19.42 -13.91 -6.17
N LEU A 91 -18.86 -15.12 -6.13
CA LEU A 91 -17.41 -15.36 -6.28
C LEU A 91 -16.80 -14.72 -7.54
N SER A 92 -17.52 -14.74 -8.67
CA SER A 92 -17.05 -14.10 -9.92
C SER A 92 -16.92 -12.59 -9.78
N ARG A 93 -17.88 -11.93 -9.13
CA ARG A 93 -17.86 -10.48 -8.86
C ARG A 93 -16.83 -10.12 -7.80
N ILE A 94 -16.68 -10.94 -6.75
CA ILE A 94 -15.64 -10.76 -5.73
C ILE A 94 -14.26 -10.77 -6.39
N LYS A 95 -13.98 -11.76 -7.25
CA LYS A 95 -12.72 -11.81 -8.02
C LYS A 95 -12.53 -10.60 -8.93
N ALA A 96 -13.60 -10.12 -9.58
CA ALA A 96 -13.53 -8.93 -10.42
C ALA A 96 -13.17 -7.68 -9.60
N VAL A 97 -13.78 -7.49 -8.42
CA VAL A 97 -13.45 -6.38 -7.50
C VAL A 97 -12.01 -6.49 -7.00
N TRP A 98 -11.59 -7.67 -6.54
CA TRP A 98 -10.22 -7.89 -6.08
C TRP A 98 -9.17 -7.68 -7.16
N SER A 99 -9.49 -8.00 -8.42
CA SER A 99 -8.58 -7.76 -9.54
C SER A 99 -8.17 -6.29 -9.69
N VAL A 100 -9.03 -5.35 -9.26
CA VAL A 100 -8.72 -3.92 -9.24
C VAL A 100 -7.55 -3.63 -8.29
N ARG A 101 -7.46 -4.33 -7.15
CA ARG A 101 -6.37 -4.13 -6.18
C ARG A 101 -5.14 -4.98 -6.49
N GLU A 102 -5.33 -6.23 -6.89
CA GLU A 102 -4.23 -7.19 -7.10
C GLU A 102 -3.41 -6.87 -8.35
N ARG A 103 -4.05 -6.36 -9.41
CA ARG A 103 -3.41 -6.14 -10.72
C ARG A 103 -2.77 -4.76 -10.87
N ILE A 104 -2.75 -3.92 -9.83
CA ILE A 104 -2.09 -2.59 -9.88
C ILE A 104 -0.59 -2.76 -10.19
N THR A 105 0.07 -3.72 -9.51
CA THR A 105 1.50 -3.98 -9.74
C THR A 105 1.77 -4.41 -11.18
N GLU A 106 0.88 -5.24 -11.76
CA GLU A 106 0.95 -5.67 -13.17
C GLU A 106 0.74 -4.49 -14.13
N ALA A 107 -0.25 -3.64 -13.87
CA ALA A 107 -0.52 -2.46 -14.68
C ALA A 107 0.65 -1.48 -14.70
N LEU A 108 1.32 -1.28 -13.55
CA LEU A 108 2.50 -0.43 -13.44
C LEU A 108 3.73 -0.99 -14.19
N LEU A 109 3.82 -2.30 -14.40
CA LEU A 109 4.93 -2.89 -15.17
C LEU A 109 4.86 -2.49 -16.66
N GLN A 110 3.69 -2.17 -17.18
CA GLN A 110 3.51 -1.73 -18.57
C GLN A 110 4.00 -0.30 -18.82
N GLU A 111 4.28 0.48 -17.76
CA GLU A 111 4.76 1.87 -17.84
C GLU A 111 6.27 2.00 -18.10
N GLY A 112 7.03 0.89 -17.98
CA GLY A 112 8.48 0.86 -18.12
C GLY A 112 9.19 0.58 -16.80
N CYS A 113 10.06 1.49 -16.38
CA CYS A 113 10.84 1.36 -15.14
C CYS A 113 10.03 1.82 -13.91
N GLY A 114 9.82 0.90 -12.98
CA GLY A 114 9.12 1.16 -11.71
C GLY A 114 10.07 1.29 -10.52
N TYR A 115 9.91 2.35 -9.75
CA TYR A 115 10.52 2.56 -8.44
C TYR A 115 9.50 2.19 -7.37
N LYS A 116 9.74 1.09 -6.66
CA LYS A 116 8.77 0.45 -5.77
C LYS A 116 9.22 0.52 -4.33
N TYR A 117 8.37 1.06 -3.47
CA TYR A 117 8.63 1.19 -2.05
C TYR A 117 7.46 0.63 -1.27
N ASP A 118 7.81 -0.12 -0.23
CA ASP A 118 6.92 -0.83 0.66
C ASP A 118 7.28 -0.35 2.06
N ILE A 119 6.47 0.54 2.60
CA ILE A 119 6.74 1.24 3.85
C ILE A 119 5.53 1.20 4.76
N SER A 120 5.74 1.18 6.08
CA SER A 120 4.65 1.39 7.03
C SER A 120 4.73 2.78 7.65
N LEU A 121 3.58 3.42 7.81
CA LEU A 121 3.44 4.75 8.40
C LEU A 121 2.22 4.79 9.32
N PRO A 122 2.21 5.66 10.36
CA PRO A 122 0.99 5.99 11.08
C PRO A 122 -0.11 6.43 10.10
N LEU A 123 -1.36 6.03 10.36
CA LEU A 123 -2.47 6.33 9.45
C LEU A 123 -2.65 7.84 9.20
N THR A 124 -2.30 8.68 10.17
CA THR A 124 -2.31 10.15 10.05
C THR A 124 -1.32 10.70 9.03
N ASP A 125 -0.29 9.94 8.66
CA ASP A 125 0.77 10.35 7.74
C ASP A 125 0.86 9.45 6.49
N PHE A 126 -0.02 8.44 6.41
CA PHE A 126 -0.02 7.40 5.40
C PHE A 126 -0.02 7.94 3.97
N TYR A 127 -0.84 8.94 3.66
CA TYR A 127 -0.90 9.50 2.31
C TYR A 127 -0.05 10.77 2.10
N LYS A 128 0.33 11.47 3.19
CA LYS A 128 1.10 12.72 3.09
C LYS A 128 2.43 12.55 2.35
N ILE A 129 3.09 11.40 2.51
CA ILE A 129 4.33 11.11 1.78
C ILE A 129 4.11 11.11 0.27
N VAL A 130 2.95 10.68 -0.20
CA VAL A 130 2.61 10.61 -1.62
C VAL A 130 2.51 12.01 -2.20
N GLU A 131 1.90 12.95 -1.47
CA GLU A 131 1.80 14.36 -1.86
C GLU A 131 3.18 15.01 -1.97
N VAL A 132 4.01 14.83 -0.93
CA VAL A 132 5.40 15.33 -0.92
C VAL A 132 6.23 14.73 -2.06
N MET A 133 6.08 13.44 -2.32
CA MET A 133 6.79 12.77 -3.41
C MET A 133 6.30 13.22 -4.78
N ARG A 134 5.01 13.52 -4.97
CA ARG A 134 4.49 14.09 -6.22
C ARG A 134 5.11 15.45 -6.53
N GLU A 135 5.21 16.32 -5.53
CA GLU A 135 5.89 17.61 -5.69
C GLU A 135 7.37 17.43 -6.02
N ARG A 136 8.06 16.54 -5.30
CA ARG A 136 9.50 16.30 -5.44
C ARG A 136 9.87 15.67 -6.79
N LEU A 137 9.04 14.75 -7.28
CA LEU A 137 9.26 14.07 -8.56
C LEU A 137 8.78 14.90 -9.75
N GLY A 138 7.69 15.64 -9.57
CA GLY A 138 7.10 16.51 -10.56
C GLY A 138 6.87 15.80 -11.92
N PRO A 139 7.12 16.48 -13.05
CA PRO A 139 6.85 15.93 -14.38
C PRO A 139 7.89 14.90 -14.86
N ARG A 140 8.90 14.55 -14.05
CA ARG A 140 9.94 13.58 -14.44
C ARG A 140 9.43 12.14 -14.47
N VAL A 141 8.37 11.85 -13.73
CA VAL A 141 7.75 10.52 -13.65
C VAL A 141 6.46 10.46 -14.46
N THR A 142 6.16 9.31 -15.05
CA THR A 142 4.90 9.10 -15.79
C THR A 142 3.73 8.89 -14.84
N ARG A 143 3.94 8.18 -13.74
CA ARG A 143 2.96 7.98 -12.67
C ARG A 143 3.64 8.08 -11.31
N CYS A 144 2.85 8.53 -10.33
CA CYS A 144 3.18 8.53 -8.92
C CYS A 144 1.91 8.11 -8.17
N VAL A 145 1.90 6.87 -7.70
CA VAL A 145 0.69 6.18 -7.23
C VAL A 145 0.90 5.60 -5.84
N ALA A 146 -0.21 5.42 -5.14
CA ALA A 146 -0.24 4.83 -3.82
C ALA A 146 -1.45 3.92 -3.64
N TYR A 147 -1.18 2.77 -3.06
CA TYR A 147 -2.17 1.78 -2.67
C TYR A 147 -1.61 0.95 -1.51
N GLY A 148 -2.44 0.19 -0.82
CA GLY A 148 -1.96 -0.75 0.19
C GLY A 148 -2.95 -1.07 1.29
N HIS A 149 -2.42 -1.74 2.30
CA HIS A 149 -3.14 -2.30 3.43
C HIS A 149 -3.40 -1.20 4.47
N LEU A 150 -4.51 -0.49 4.29
CA LEU A 150 -4.97 0.55 5.21
C LEU A 150 -5.29 -0.03 6.61
N GLY A 151 -5.61 -1.32 6.69
CA GLY A 151 -5.75 -2.07 7.95
C GLY A 151 -4.53 -1.96 8.86
N ASP A 152 -3.33 -2.09 8.27
CA ASP A 152 -2.09 -2.33 9.00
C ASP A 152 -1.10 -1.17 8.90
N GLY A 153 -1.48 -0.11 8.16
CA GLY A 153 -0.62 1.03 7.91
C GLY A 153 0.52 0.71 6.94
N ASN A 154 0.37 -0.30 6.07
CA ASN A 154 1.32 -0.60 4.99
C ASN A 154 0.96 0.14 3.69
N LEU A 155 1.85 1.01 3.22
CA LEU A 155 1.76 1.77 1.99
C LEU A 155 2.72 1.22 0.93
N HIS A 156 2.17 0.87 -0.24
CA HIS A 156 2.94 0.70 -1.46
C HIS A 156 3.00 2.01 -2.24
N PHE A 157 4.11 2.72 -2.12
CA PHE A 157 4.41 3.87 -2.95
C PHE A 157 5.13 3.42 -4.22
N ASN A 158 4.62 3.82 -5.39
CA ASN A 158 5.25 3.51 -6.66
C ASN A 158 5.36 4.78 -7.52
N ALA A 159 6.52 4.94 -8.17
CA ALA A 159 6.70 5.88 -9.26
C ALA A 159 7.16 5.13 -10.52
N THR A 160 6.82 5.64 -11.70
CA THR A 160 7.21 5.02 -12.98
C THR A 160 7.84 6.03 -13.92
N THR A 161 8.73 5.54 -14.77
CA THR A 161 9.38 6.27 -15.87
C THR A 161 9.48 5.33 -17.07
N ARG A 162 9.62 5.85 -18.29
CA ARG A 162 9.75 4.97 -19.48
C ARG A 162 11.00 4.10 -19.44
N THR A 163 12.09 4.65 -18.91
CA THR A 163 13.40 3.99 -18.74
C THR A 163 14.00 4.42 -17.41
N PHE A 164 14.91 3.62 -16.86
CA PHE A 164 15.58 3.98 -15.61
C PHE A 164 16.25 5.36 -15.69
N ASP A 165 15.90 6.21 -14.74
CA ASP A 165 16.44 7.55 -14.54
C ASP A 165 17.13 7.62 -13.14
N PRO A 166 18.46 7.84 -13.08
CA PRO A 166 19.19 7.96 -11.83
C PRO A 166 18.85 9.26 -11.06
N GLU A 167 18.44 10.33 -11.72
CA GLU A 167 18.02 11.57 -11.04
C GLU A 167 16.70 11.35 -10.30
N VAL A 168 15.76 10.61 -10.90
CA VAL A 168 14.54 10.17 -10.21
C VAL A 168 14.87 9.31 -9.01
N LEU A 169 15.79 8.34 -9.15
CA LEU A 169 16.22 7.53 -8.01
C LEU A 169 16.80 8.38 -6.87
N ALA A 170 17.66 9.35 -7.19
CA ALA A 170 18.28 10.25 -6.22
C ALA A 170 17.29 11.22 -5.56
N LEU A 171 16.17 11.53 -6.23
CA LEU A 171 15.07 12.27 -5.62
C LEU A 171 14.30 11.41 -4.61
N ILE A 172 14.19 10.09 -4.85
CA ILE A 172 13.47 9.18 -3.95
C ILE A 172 14.34 8.70 -2.79
N GLU A 173 15.58 8.28 -3.07
CA GLU A 173 16.50 7.70 -2.09
C GLU A 173 17.65 8.67 -1.75
N PRO A 174 17.97 8.88 -0.46
CA PRO A 174 17.42 8.21 0.73
C PRO A 174 16.13 8.83 1.29
N PHE A 175 15.62 9.91 0.70
CA PHE A 175 14.55 10.74 1.25
C PHE A 175 13.33 9.94 1.76
N ILE A 176 12.83 8.98 0.99
CA ILE A 176 11.66 8.18 1.38
C ILE A 176 11.92 7.38 2.66
N TYR A 177 13.15 6.91 2.86
CA TYR A 177 13.55 6.16 4.04
C TYR A 177 13.74 7.06 5.25
N GLU A 178 14.33 8.25 5.06
CA GLU A 178 14.45 9.29 6.09
C GLU A 178 13.07 9.74 6.57
N TYR A 179 12.19 10.12 5.64
CA TYR A 179 10.82 10.56 5.93
C TYR A 179 10.05 9.49 6.72
N THR A 180 10.22 8.22 6.34
CA THR A 180 9.59 7.07 7.02
C THR A 180 10.14 6.90 8.43
N SER A 181 11.47 6.95 8.60
CA SER A 181 12.15 6.80 9.88
C SER A 181 11.77 7.90 10.88
N GLU A 182 11.72 9.16 10.44
CA GLU A 182 11.31 10.31 11.26
C GLU A 182 9.91 10.14 11.86
N ARG A 183 9.03 9.42 11.17
CA ARG A 183 7.65 9.12 11.61
C ARG A 183 7.54 7.80 12.34
N LYS A 184 8.67 7.19 12.71
CA LYS A 184 8.74 5.88 13.37
C LYS A 184 8.06 4.77 12.55
N GLY A 185 8.03 4.93 11.23
CA GLY A 185 7.53 3.94 10.28
C GLY A 185 8.57 2.88 9.92
N SER A 186 8.21 1.88 9.11
CA SER A 186 9.13 0.86 8.57
C SER A 186 9.46 1.10 7.10
N ILE A 187 10.73 1.05 6.70
CA ILE A 187 11.20 1.09 5.30
C ILE A 187 10.93 -0.21 4.53
N SER A 188 10.50 -1.25 5.25
CA SER A 188 10.01 -2.49 4.69
C SER A 188 8.93 -3.06 5.60
N ALA A 189 7.68 -2.93 5.18
CA ALA A 189 6.55 -3.45 5.92
C ALA A 189 6.45 -4.97 5.76
N GLU A 190 6.53 -5.47 4.53
CA GLU A 190 6.30 -6.90 4.23
C GLU A 190 7.37 -7.52 3.31
N HIS A 191 7.99 -6.75 2.41
CA HIS A 191 8.90 -7.32 1.40
C HIS A 191 10.29 -7.72 1.91
N GLY A 192 10.59 -7.40 3.17
CA GLY A 192 11.91 -7.61 3.77
C GLY A 192 13.04 -6.76 3.17
N ILE A 193 14.25 -6.99 3.67
CA ILE A 193 15.43 -6.16 3.36
C ILE A 193 16.13 -6.61 2.06
N GLY A 194 16.35 -7.93 1.93
CA GLY A 194 16.96 -8.53 0.74
C GLY A 194 18.32 -7.91 0.39
N TYR A 195 18.64 -7.80 -0.91
CA TYR A 195 19.83 -7.09 -1.38
C TYR A 195 19.61 -5.57 -1.41
N LYS A 196 18.43 -5.15 -1.90
CA LYS A 196 18.13 -3.75 -2.22
C LYS A 196 18.19 -2.82 -1.02
N LYS A 197 17.66 -3.25 0.14
CA LYS A 197 17.51 -2.38 1.32
C LYS A 197 18.60 -2.60 2.38
N THR A 198 19.59 -3.47 2.15
CA THR A 198 20.64 -3.78 3.15
C THR A 198 21.32 -2.52 3.68
N LYS A 199 21.73 -1.61 2.78
CA LYS A 199 22.39 -0.34 3.15
C LYS A 199 21.50 0.62 3.95
N TYR A 200 20.18 0.41 3.96
CA TYR A 200 19.20 1.28 4.58
C TYR A 200 18.66 0.75 5.92
N LEU A 201 19.08 -0.44 6.38
CA LEU A 201 18.57 -1.06 7.60
C LEU A 201 18.65 -0.17 8.85
N HIS A 202 19.65 0.71 8.91
CA HIS A 202 19.86 1.64 10.01
C HIS A 202 18.72 2.66 10.20
N PHE A 203 17.88 2.89 9.18
CA PHE A 203 16.68 3.73 9.31
C PHE A 203 15.59 3.09 10.18
N ASN A 204 15.66 1.77 10.43
CA ASN A 204 14.67 1.07 11.26
C ASN A 204 15.20 0.29 12.44
N LYS A 205 16.49 -0.06 12.43
CA LYS A 205 17.10 -0.88 13.47
C LYS A 205 18.27 -0.12 14.07
N THR A 206 18.33 -0.14 15.39
CA THR A 206 19.46 0.42 16.13
C THR A 206 20.72 -0.39 15.85
N GLN A 207 21.87 0.21 16.13
CA GLN A 207 23.15 -0.46 15.94
C GLN A 207 23.26 -1.75 16.79
N GLU A 208 22.70 -1.75 17.99
CA GLU A 208 22.69 -2.91 18.89
C GLU A 208 21.87 -4.07 18.31
N ALA A 209 20.69 -3.77 17.75
CA ALA A 209 19.87 -4.77 17.08
C ALA A 209 20.58 -5.35 15.85
N ILE A 210 21.24 -4.50 15.06
CA ILE A 210 22.04 -4.95 13.90
C ILE A 210 23.20 -5.84 14.34
N ASN A 211 23.92 -5.46 15.40
CA ASN A 211 25.02 -6.26 15.94
C ASN A 211 24.54 -7.63 16.42
N LEU A 212 23.41 -7.69 17.13
CA LEU A 212 22.81 -8.96 17.55
C LEU A 212 22.46 -9.85 16.36
N MET A 213 21.83 -9.29 15.31
CA MET A 213 21.51 -10.03 14.09
C MET A 213 22.78 -10.60 13.41
N LYS A 214 23.88 -9.83 13.38
CA LYS A 214 25.18 -10.29 12.87
C LYS A 214 25.76 -11.43 13.72
N SER A 215 25.68 -11.34 15.05
CA SER A 215 26.14 -12.40 15.95
C SER A 215 25.37 -13.71 15.73
N MET A 216 24.05 -13.63 15.55
CA MET A 216 23.23 -14.81 15.22
C MET A 216 23.61 -15.40 13.86
N LYS A 217 23.81 -14.57 12.83
CA LYS A 217 24.23 -15.03 11.50
C LYS A 217 25.58 -15.74 11.55
N ALA A 218 26.56 -15.19 12.26
CA ALA A 218 27.89 -15.79 12.41
C ALA A 218 27.85 -17.12 13.18
N LEU A 219 26.97 -17.24 14.18
CA LEU A 219 26.78 -18.48 14.93
C LEU A 219 26.16 -19.60 14.06
N MET A 220 25.15 -19.25 13.26
CA MET A 220 24.38 -20.23 12.48
C MET A 220 25.01 -20.57 11.11
N ASP A 221 25.73 -19.62 10.51
CA ASP A 221 26.38 -19.77 9.20
C ASP A 221 27.76 -19.10 9.22
N PRO A 222 28.74 -19.71 9.92
CA PRO A 222 30.07 -19.14 10.09
C PRO A 222 30.86 -19.01 8.79
N GLN A 223 30.51 -19.78 7.76
CA GLN A 223 31.15 -19.70 6.44
C GLN A 223 30.46 -18.67 5.52
N GLY A 224 29.32 -18.13 5.92
CA GLY A 224 28.58 -17.13 5.15
C GLY A 224 28.04 -17.64 3.81
N ILE A 225 27.81 -18.94 3.67
CA ILE A 225 27.41 -19.56 2.39
C ILE A 225 25.91 -19.39 2.11
N LEU A 226 25.10 -19.15 3.15
CA LEU A 226 23.66 -18.98 3.00
C LEU A 226 23.33 -17.54 2.64
N ASN A 227 23.08 -17.31 1.36
CA ASN A 227 22.51 -16.08 0.81
C ASN A 227 23.36 -14.82 1.08
N PRO A 228 24.63 -14.78 0.65
CA PRO A 228 25.54 -13.66 0.90
C PRO A 228 25.03 -12.34 0.29
N TYR A 229 25.58 -11.22 0.77
CA TYR A 229 25.32 -9.84 0.31
C TYR A 229 23.92 -9.27 0.63
N LYS A 230 23.12 -9.98 1.42
CA LYS A 230 21.72 -9.63 1.68
C LYS A 230 21.44 -9.48 3.18
N VAL A 231 20.37 -8.74 3.47
CA VAL A 231 19.73 -8.55 4.78
C VAL A 231 20.57 -7.74 5.78
N LEU A 232 21.81 -8.13 6.04
CA LEU A 232 22.67 -7.50 7.03
C LEU A 232 23.76 -6.66 6.36
N PRO A 233 24.02 -5.41 6.84
CA PRO A 233 25.12 -4.57 6.38
C PRO A 233 26.50 -5.19 6.60
#